data_AF-A0A3D2CAA7-F1
#
_entry.id   AF-A0A3D2CAA7-F1
#
_cell.length_a   1.000
_cell.length_b   1.000
_cell.length_c   1.000
_cell.angle_alpha   90.00
_cell.angle_beta   90.00
_cell.angle_gamma   90.00
#
_symmetry.space_group_name_H-M   'P 1'
#
loop_
_entity.id
_entity.type
_entity.pdbx_description
1 polymer ?
#
loop_
_entity_poly.entity_id
_entity_poly.type
_entity_poly.pdbx_seq_one_letter_code
_entity_poly.pdbx_strand_id
1 'polypeptide(L)'
;YIQRRCTQPVSVAPALKWYNQPLVGLEWLWSKTGAAATNHFEAGGFLRSNPSEAWPNVQLHFLPLAIRYDGSMPNTDHGFQVHAGPMMSNAVGSLRLQSPDWRVHPALRFNYLSTDQDRRDWVETIRAVRHILGQPALESFSGGELSPGPAVQTDAEILEWVAKDAETALHPCCTARMGTDALSAVDPSTMEVHGTDGLFVADASAFPALTNANIYAPTMMLAEKAADLIRGDTPLPPESVIFHQALPTP
;
A
#
# COMPACT_ATOMS: atom_id res chain seq x y z
N TYR A 1 10.76 0.68 1.88
CA TYR A 1 10.93 1.86 0.99
C TYR A 1 12.30 1.82 0.34
N ILE A 2 12.43 2.26 -0.91
CA ILE A 2 13.73 2.41 -1.58
C ILE A 2 14.12 3.88 -1.53
N GLN A 3 15.21 4.18 -0.84
CA GLN A 3 15.62 5.53 -0.49
C GLN A 3 16.88 5.95 -1.24
N ARG A 4 16.92 7.20 -1.69
CA ARG A 4 18.10 7.79 -2.30
C ARG A 4 18.44 9.13 -1.66
N ARG A 5 19.73 9.42 -1.59
CA ARG A 5 20.21 10.77 -1.31
C ARG A 5 19.85 11.67 -2.48
N CYS A 6 19.44 12.90 -2.20
CA CYS A 6 19.26 13.93 -3.21
C CYS A 6 20.46 14.89 -3.18
N THR A 7 21.10 15.14 -4.32
CA THR A 7 22.20 16.10 -4.45
C THR A 7 21.72 17.54 -4.50
N GLN A 8 20.45 17.76 -4.86
CA GLN A 8 19.87 19.09 -5.00
C GLN A 8 18.92 19.41 -3.84
N PRO A 9 18.80 20.69 -3.44
CA PRO A 9 17.98 21.11 -2.31
C PRO A 9 16.49 21.26 -2.67
N VAL A 10 15.92 20.22 -3.29
CA VAL A 10 14.55 20.24 -3.84
C VAL A 10 13.57 19.35 -3.07
N SER A 11 14.05 18.62 -2.05
CA SER A 11 13.21 17.76 -1.22
C SER A 11 12.47 18.56 -0.14
N VAL A 12 11.39 18.01 0.40
CA VAL A 12 10.55 18.62 1.45
C VAL A 12 11.19 18.54 2.85
N ALA A 13 12.37 17.93 2.96
CA ALA A 13 13.11 17.76 4.22
C ALA A 13 13.22 19.04 5.08
N PRO A 14 13.40 20.25 4.52
CA PRO A 14 13.45 21.46 5.33
C PRO A 14 12.17 21.73 6.13
N ALA A 15 10.98 21.35 5.65
CA ALA A 15 9.71 21.56 6.35
C ALA A 15 9.61 20.74 7.65
N LEU A 16 10.37 19.64 7.75
CA LEU A 16 10.37 18.78 8.93
C LEU A 16 11.27 19.27 10.06
N LYS A 17 12.11 20.28 9.80
CA LYS A 17 12.95 20.89 10.83
C LYS A 17 12.04 21.59 11.84
N TRP A 18 12.15 21.22 13.12
CA TRP A 18 11.27 21.71 14.18
C TRP A 18 11.13 23.24 14.22
N TYR A 19 12.18 23.97 13.84
CA TYR A 19 12.16 25.44 13.80
C TYR A 19 11.41 26.03 12.59
N ASN A 20 11.21 25.25 11.52
CA ASN A 20 10.39 25.64 10.36
C ASN A 20 8.91 25.28 10.54
N GLN A 21 8.60 24.27 11.38
CA GLN A 21 7.23 23.78 11.60
C GLN A 21 6.22 24.87 12.05
N PRO A 22 6.56 25.84 12.93
CA PRO A 22 5.63 26.91 13.28
C PRO A 22 5.19 27.75 12.08
N LEU A 23 6.13 28.11 11.18
CA LEU A 23 5.81 28.87 9.98
C LEU A 23 4.98 28.06 8.99
N VAL A 24 5.31 26.78 8.80
CA VAL A 24 4.52 25.85 7.99
C VAL A 24 3.08 25.75 8.52
N GLY A 25 2.91 25.65 9.85
CA GLY A 25 1.60 25.62 10.50
C GLY A 25 0.83 26.93 10.32
N LEU A 26 1.49 28.08 10.47
CA LEU A 26 0.88 29.39 10.28
C LEU A 26 0.44 29.62 8.83
N GLU A 27 1.25 29.23 7.85
CA GLU A 27 0.88 29.27 6.43
C GLU A 27 -0.40 28.45 6.20
N TRP A 28 -0.43 27.20 6.63
CA TRP A 28 -1.61 26.35 6.47
C TRP A 28 -2.84 26.89 7.20
N LEU A 29 -2.67 27.48 8.38
CA LEU A 29 -3.77 28.08 9.14
C LEU A 29 -4.40 29.26 8.37
N TRP A 30 -3.58 30.14 7.79
CA TRP A 30 -4.05 31.35 7.11
C TRP A 30 -4.48 31.14 5.66
N SER A 31 -3.69 30.44 4.86
CA SER A 31 -3.91 30.32 3.41
C SER A 31 -4.33 28.92 2.96
N LYS A 32 -4.26 27.91 3.83
CA LYS A 32 -4.49 26.49 3.46
C LYS A 32 -3.53 26.00 2.37
N THR A 33 -2.35 26.61 2.29
CA THR A 33 -1.28 26.27 1.35
C THR A 33 -0.06 25.72 2.08
N GLY A 34 0.99 25.39 1.33
CA GLY A 34 2.30 25.05 1.86
C GLY A 34 2.48 23.57 2.15
N ALA A 35 3.60 23.23 2.79
CA ALA A 35 4.01 21.86 3.02
C ALA A 35 2.99 21.05 3.86
N ALA A 36 2.22 21.69 4.75
CA ALA A 36 1.20 21.00 5.54
C ALA A 36 -0.13 20.76 4.79
N ALA A 37 -0.26 21.19 3.53
CA ALA A 37 -1.48 21.03 2.73
C ALA A 37 -1.49 19.76 1.84
N THR A 38 -0.51 18.87 1.99
CA THR A 38 -0.36 17.63 1.18
C THR A 38 0.06 16.46 2.08
N ASN A 39 -0.16 15.22 1.63
CA ASN A 39 0.38 14.02 2.27
C ASN A 39 1.79 13.66 1.75
N HIS A 40 2.34 14.43 0.81
CA HIS A 40 3.65 14.27 0.18
C HIS A 40 3.84 13.05 -0.71
N PHE A 41 2.79 12.30 -1.02
CA PHE A 41 2.80 11.28 -2.07
C PHE A 41 2.50 11.95 -3.43
N GLU A 42 3.54 12.56 -4.01
CA GLU A 42 3.38 13.53 -5.11
C GLU A 42 3.31 12.90 -6.51
N ALA A 43 3.75 11.65 -6.64
CA ALA A 43 3.59 10.89 -7.88
C ALA A 43 3.43 9.41 -7.55
N GLY A 44 2.88 8.65 -8.50
CA GLY A 44 2.72 7.22 -8.34
C GLY A 44 2.60 6.52 -9.69
N GLY A 45 2.51 5.20 -9.62
CA GLY A 45 2.37 4.40 -10.82
C GLY A 45 2.03 2.95 -10.49
N PHE A 46 1.47 2.29 -11.48
CA PHE A 46 1.23 0.86 -11.46
C PHE A 46 2.01 0.25 -12.61
N LEU A 47 2.75 -0.82 -12.33
CA LEU A 47 3.50 -1.54 -13.36
C LEU A 47 3.33 -3.03 -13.23
N ARG A 48 3.57 -3.72 -14.34
CA ARG A 48 3.79 -5.16 -14.37
C ARG A 48 5.24 -5.43 -14.08
N SER A 49 5.52 -6.25 -13.07
CA SER A 49 6.89 -6.61 -12.70
C SER A 49 7.57 -7.46 -13.78
N ASN A 50 6.79 -8.23 -14.53
CA ASN A 50 7.24 -9.06 -15.65
C ASN A 50 6.14 -9.19 -16.74
N PRO A 51 6.47 -9.63 -17.97
CA PRO A 51 5.49 -9.76 -19.06
C PRO A 51 4.41 -10.82 -18.86
N SER A 52 4.62 -11.80 -17.98
CA SER A 52 3.63 -12.84 -17.68
C SER A 52 2.51 -12.37 -16.76
N GLU A 53 2.66 -11.22 -16.09
CA GLU A 53 1.59 -10.61 -15.32
C GLU A 53 0.46 -10.12 -16.23
N ALA A 54 -0.77 -10.55 -15.94
CA ALA A 54 -1.94 -10.17 -16.73
C ALA A 54 -2.35 -8.70 -16.52
N TRP A 55 -2.03 -8.13 -15.37
CA TRP A 55 -2.32 -6.76 -14.98
C TRP A 55 -1.21 -6.22 -14.06
N PRO A 56 -1.11 -4.90 -13.85
CA PRO A 56 -0.12 -4.35 -12.94
C PRO A 56 -0.21 -4.99 -11.55
N ASN A 57 0.91 -5.51 -11.07
CA ASN A 57 1.07 -6.20 -9.78
C ASN A 57 2.04 -5.47 -8.84
N VAL A 58 2.55 -4.30 -9.25
CA VAL A 58 3.41 -3.45 -8.40
C VAL A 58 2.83 -2.04 -8.35
N GLN A 59 2.70 -1.51 -7.13
CA GLN A 59 2.32 -0.13 -6.89
C GLN A 59 3.51 0.68 -6.44
N LEU A 60 3.66 1.88 -7.00
CA LEU A 60 4.68 2.85 -6.66
C LEU A 60 4.05 4.14 -6.14
N HIS A 61 4.62 4.69 -5.08
CA HIS A 61 4.39 6.06 -4.68
C HIS A 61 5.71 6.76 -4.41
N PHE A 62 5.92 7.90 -5.05
CA PHE A 62 7.11 8.72 -4.91
C PHE A 62 6.88 9.79 -3.84
N LEU A 63 7.88 9.96 -2.97
CA LEU A 63 7.92 11.04 -2.00
C LEU A 63 9.21 11.83 -2.22
N PRO A 64 9.16 13.16 -2.33
CA PRO A 64 10.33 14.04 -2.33
C PRO A 64 10.88 14.20 -0.90
N LEU A 65 11.03 13.08 -0.19
CA LEU A 65 11.50 12.97 1.18
C LEU A 65 12.07 11.56 1.39
N ALA A 66 13.13 11.43 2.20
CA ALA A 66 13.59 10.14 2.69
C ALA A 66 13.27 10.02 4.18
N ILE A 67 12.23 9.26 4.52
CA ILE A 67 11.72 9.07 5.89
C ILE A 67 11.16 7.66 6.07
N ARG A 68 11.34 7.03 7.22
CA ARG A 68 10.66 5.77 7.58
C ARG A 68 9.26 6.06 8.16
N TYR A 69 8.34 5.10 8.19
CA TYR A 69 6.99 5.35 8.76
C TYR A 69 7.04 5.69 10.26
N ASP A 70 8.07 5.25 10.99
CA ASP A 70 8.31 5.64 12.38
C ASP A 70 8.78 7.10 12.56
N GLY A 71 8.94 7.85 11.47
CA GLY A 71 9.37 9.24 11.46
C GLY A 71 10.88 9.44 11.48
N SER A 72 11.69 8.36 11.52
CA SER A 72 13.15 8.48 11.47
C SER A 72 13.63 8.88 10.08
N MET A 73 14.59 9.81 10.01
CA MET A 73 15.21 10.26 8.78
C MET A 73 16.66 9.76 8.69
N PRO A 74 17.14 9.35 7.50
CA PRO A 74 18.55 9.09 7.29
C PRO A 74 19.35 10.38 7.47
N ASN A 75 20.62 10.26 7.89
CA ASN A 75 21.51 11.40 8.13
C ASN A 75 21.93 12.09 6.81
N THR A 76 21.02 12.83 6.20
CA THR A 76 21.20 13.53 4.93
C THR A 76 20.23 14.70 4.84
N ASP A 77 20.73 15.85 4.36
CA ASP A 77 19.93 17.08 4.28
C ASP A 77 18.75 16.97 3.32
N HIS A 78 18.93 16.24 2.21
CA HIS A 78 17.90 16.03 1.19
C HIS A 78 17.89 14.59 0.68
N GLY A 79 16.70 14.06 0.42
CA GLY A 79 16.50 12.70 -0.05
C GLY A 79 15.11 12.53 -0.64
N PHE A 80 14.94 11.48 -1.42
CA PHE A 80 13.66 11.07 -1.97
C PHE A 80 13.53 9.56 -1.86
N GLN A 81 12.31 9.06 -1.92
CA GLN A 81 12.05 7.64 -1.82
C GLN A 81 10.87 7.20 -2.67
N VAL A 82 10.86 5.91 -2.99
CA VAL A 82 9.73 5.24 -3.59
C VAL A 82 9.20 4.20 -2.61
N HIS A 83 7.94 4.34 -2.24
CA HIS A 83 7.15 3.33 -1.57
C HIS A 83 6.69 2.37 -2.64
N ALA A 84 7.22 1.16 -2.60
CA ALA A 84 6.90 0.13 -3.56
C ALA A 84 6.56 -1.14 -2.83
N GLY A 85 5.59 -1.86 -3.35
CA GLY A 85 5.22 -3.17 -2.87
C GLY A 85 4.46 -3.95 -3.95
N PRO A 86 4.55 -5.28 -3.90
CA PRO A 86 3.68 -6.12 -4.69
C PRO A 86 2.22 -5.95 -4.22
N MET A 87 1.31 -5.98 -5.17
CA MET A 87 -0.13 -5.99 -4.97
C MET A 87 -0.65 -7.40 -5.19
N MET A 88 -1.80 -7.72 -4.59
CA MET A 88 -2.43 -9.05 -4.67
C MET A 88 -1.47 -10.20 -4.33
N SER A 89 -0.62 -9.98 -3.31
CA SER A 89 0.19 -11.06 -2.75
C SER A 89 -0.69 -12.27 -2.43
N ASN A 90 -0.22 -13.45 -2.81
CA ASN A 90 -0.88 -14.71 -2.48
C ASN A 90 -0.49 -15.24 -1.09
N ALA A 91 0.29 -14.48 -0.32
CA ALA A 91 0.57 -14.76 1.07
C ALA A 91 -0.68 -14.44 1.92
N VAL A 92 -1.27 -15.47 2.54
CA VAL A 92 -2.47 -15.33 3.37
C VAL A 92 -2.12 -15.55 4.84
N GLY A 93 -2.51 -14.57 5.65
CA GLY A 93 -2.33 -14.57 7.09
C GLY A 93 -3.50 -15.15 7.88
N SER A 94 -3.47 -14.94 9.19
CA SER A 94 -4.57 -15.27 10.10
C SER A 94 -4.63 -14.29 11.26
N LEU A 95 -5.85 -14.03 11.74
CA LEU A 95 -6.16 -13.31 12.97
C LEU A 95 -7.00 -14.23 13.86
N ARG A 96 -6.57 -14.49 15.10
CA ARG A 96 -7.27 -15.40 16.01
C ARG A 96 -7.33 -14.84 17.43
N LEU A 97 -8.51 -14.94 18.03
CA LEU A 97 -8.66 -14.68 19.46
C LEU A 97 -7.85 -15.71 20.26
N GLN A 98 -7.19 -15.25 21.32
CA GLN A 98 -6.42 -16.10 22.24
C GLN A 98 -7.11 -16.29 23.59
N SER A 99 -8.13 -15.47 23.87
CA SER A 99 -8.83 -15.39 25.14
C SER A 99 -10.25 -14.87 24.91
N PRO A 100 -11.22 -15.23 25.77
CA PRO A 100 -12.51 -14.56 25.81
C PRO A 100 -12.45 -13.13 26.42
N ASP A 101 -11.36 -12.76 27.12
CA ASP A 101 -11.17 -11.38 27.59
C ASP A 101 -10.74 -10.49 26.42
N TRP A 102 -11.62 -9.56 26.02
CA TRP A 102 -11.43 -8.64 24.90
C TRP A 102 -10.22 -7.71 25.04
N ARG A 103 -9.64 -7.58 26.24
CA ARG A 103 -8.43 -6.78 26.49
C ARG A 103 -7.15 -7.51 26.08
N VAL A 104 -7.21 -8.83 25.91
CA VAL A 104 -6.07 -9.62 25.45
C VAL A 104 -5.97 -9.46 23.94
N HIS A 105 -4.83 -8.96 23.46
CA HIS A 105 -4.60 -8.81 22.02
C HIS A 105 -4.73 -10.16 21.28
N PRO A 106 -5.34 -10.18 20.08
CA PRO A 106 -5.42 -11.38 19.28
C PRO A 106 -4.05 -11.78 18.72
N ALA A 107 -3.89 -13.06 18.39
CA ALA A 107 -2.77 -13.53 17.61
C ALA A 107 -2.94 -13.09 16.15
N LEU A 108 -1.99 -12.32 15.64
CA LEU A 108 -1.94 -11.88 14.25
C LEU A 108 -0.70 -12.44 13.57
N ARG A 109 -0.88 -13.06 12.40
CA ARG A 109 0.22 -13.59 11.59
C ARG A 109 -0.03 -13.26 10.14
N PHE A 110 0.86 -12.49 9.51
CA PHE A 110 0.71 -12.07 8.11
C PHE A 110 1.17 -13.10 7.08
N ASN A 111 2.15 -13.94 7.43
CA ASN A 111 2.80 -14.88 6.50
C ASN A 111 3.49 -14.22 5.29
N TYR A 112 3.93 -12.97 5.39
CA TYR A 112 4.75 -12.36 4.35
C TYR A 112 5.95 -13.24 4.01
N LEU A 113 6.28 -13.30 2.71
CA LEU A 113 7.31 -14.14 2.11
C LEU A 113 7.09 -15.64 2.31
N SER A 114 5.89 -16.13 2.63
CA SER A 114 5.67 -17.57 2.83
C SER A 114 5.50 -18.35 1.52
N THR A 115 5.31 -17.68 0.39
CA THR A 115 5.07 -18.31 -0.92
C THR A 115 6.19 -17.94 -1.90
N ASP A 116 6.40 -18.80 -2.91
CA ASP A 116 7.40 -18.54 -3.94
C ASP A 116 7.05 -17.32 -4.79
N GLN A 117 5.76 -17.12 -5.07
CA GLN A 117 5.28 -15.96 -5.81
C GLN A 117 5.55 -14.65 -5.05
N ASP A 118 5.20 -14.57 -3.76
CA ASP A 118 5.41 -13.36 -2.96
C ASP A 118 6.91 -12.99 -2.86
N ARG A 119 7.78 -14.00 -2.71
CA ARG A 119 9.24 -13.81 -2.75
C ARG A 119 9.69 -13.28 -4.12
N ARG A 120 9.22 -13.88 -5.21
CA ARG A 120 9.56 -13.46 -6.57
C ARG A 120 9.10 -12.01 -6.83
N ASP A 121 7.86 -11.68 -6.49
CA ASP A 121 7.28 -10.36 -6.73
C ASP A 121 8.06 -9.26 -5.99
N TRP A 122 8.52 -9.54 -4.77
CA TRP A 122 9.39 -8.61 -4.04
C TRP A 122 10.72 -8.36 -4.74
N VAL A 123 11.40 -9.42 -5.19
CA VAL A 123 12.66 -9.27 -5.94
C VAL A 123 12.45 -8.44 -7.20
N GLU A 124 11.42 -8.75 -7.98
CA GLU A 124 11.11 -8.02 -9.21
C GLU A 124 10.73 -6.56 -8.92
N THR A 125 9.97 -6.30 -7.85
CA THR A 125 9.61 -4.94 -7.38
C THR A 125 10.85 -4.11 -7.10
N ILE A 126 11.81 -4.63 -6.33
CA ILE A 126 13.05 -3.90 -6.00
C ILE A 126 13.87 -3.61 -7.27
N ARG A 127 13.97 -4.58 -8.18
CA ARG A 127 14.68 -4.40 -9.46
C ARG A 127 14.00 -3.35 -10.35
N ALA A 128 12.68 -3.38 -10.47
CA ALA A 128 11.92 -2.43 -11.27
C ALA A 128 12.10 -0.99 -10.76
N VAL A 129 12.02 -0.79 -9.44
CA VAL A 129 12.23 0.54 -8.86
C VAL A 129 13.66 1.01 -9.01
N ARG A 130 14.67 0.14 -8.81
CA ARG A 130 16.07 0.49 -9.06
C ARG A 130 16.31 0.90 -10.50
N HIS A 131 15.66 0.23 -11.46
CA HIS A 131 15.71 0.58 -12.86
C HIS A 131 15.11 1.97 -13.12
N ILE A 132 13.91 2.26 -12.58
CA ILE A 132 13.26 3.58 -12.70
C ILE A 132 14.13 4.68 -12.08
N LEU A 133 14.63 4.45 -10.86
CA LEU A 133 15.46 5.43 -10.16
C LEU A 133 16.88 5.58 -10.74
N GLY A 134 17.29 4.66 -11.61
CA GLY A 134 18.56 4.71 -12.35
C GLY A 134 18.45 5.38 -13.73
N GLN A 135 17.27 5.85 -14.14
CA GLN A 135 17.11 6.49 -15.45
C GLN A 135 17.85 7.84 -15.55
N PRO A 136 18.32 8.24 -16.75
CA PRO A 136 19.06 9.50 -16.96
C PRO A 136 18.35 10.76 -16.45
N ALA A 137 17.01 10.78 -16.50
CA ALA A 137 16.22 11.90 -16.01
C ALA A 137 16.41 12.20 -14.51
N LEU A 138 16.86 11.22 -13.72
CA LEU A 138 17.09 11.35 -12.28
C LEU A 138 18.56 11.50 -11.90
N GLU A 139 19.49 11.44 -12.86
CA GLU A 139 20.93 11.43 -12.61
C GLU A 139 21.40 12.68 -11.86
N SER A 140 20.92 13.86 -12.28
CA SER A 140 21.29 15.15 -11.67
C SER A 140 20.80 15.32 -10.23
N PHE A 141 19.83 14.51 -9.79
CA PHE A 141 19.27 14.53 -8.45
C PHE A 141 19.84 13.41 -7.58
N SER A 142 20.35 12.32 -8.16
CA SER A 142 20.69 11.11 -7.40
C SER A 142 22.07 11.19 -6.77
N GLY A 143 22.11 11.14 -5.44
CA GLY A 143 23.34 11.06 -4.63
C GLY A 143 23.71 9.64 -4.18
N GLY A 144 23.10 8.61 -4.80
CA GLY A 144 23.27 7.20 -4.44
C GLY A 144 22.12 6.60 -3.62
N GLU A 145 22.02 5.26 -3.64
CA GLU A 145 21.03 4.50 -2.89
C GLU A 145 21.42 4.38 -1.41
N LEU A 146 20.47 4.69 -0.52
CA LEU A 146 20.63 4.61 0.93
C LEU A 146 20.06 3.30 1.49
N SER A 147 18.92 2.86 0.96
CA SER A 147 18.22 1.64 1.36
C SER A 147 17.52 1.05 0.12
N PRO A 148 17.65 -0.24 -0.20
CA PRO A 148 18.42 -1.29 0.49
C PRO A 148 19.93 -1.02 0.59
N GLY A 149 20.46 -0.21 -0.32
CA GLY A 149 21.87 0.13 -0.39
C GLY A 149 22.62 -0.71 -1.43
N PRO A 150 23.81 -0.24 -1.87
CA PRO A 150 24.54 -0.82 -2.98
C PRO A 150 25.10 -2.23 -2.71
N ALA A 151 25.17 -2.68 -1.45
CA ALA A 151 25.64 -4.02 -1.12
C ALA A 151 24.58 -5.12 -1.35
N VAL A 152 23.29 -4.77 -1.42
CA VAL A 152 22.19 -5.73 -1.58
C VAL A 152 21.93 -5.92 -3.08
N GLN A 153 22.38 -7.02 -3.69
CA GLN A 153 22.37 -7.21 -5.15
C GLN A 153 21.69 -8.50 -5.61
N THR A 154 21.94 -9.59 -4.90
CA THR A 154 21.38 -10.91 -5.21
C THR A 154 19.94 -11.01 -4.73
N ASP A 155 19.18 -11.93 -5.30
CA ASP A 155 17.79 -12.18 -4.90
C ASP A 155 17.70 -12.57 -3.42
N ALA A 156 18.67 -13.33 -2.92
CA ALA A 156 18.75 -13.72 -1.51
C ALA A 156 18.97 -12.51 -0.59
N GLU A 157 19.92 -11.63 -0.93
CA GLU A 157 20.17 -10.39 -0.16
C GLU A 157 18.97 -9.46 -0.21
N ILE A 158 18.29 -9.36 -1.36
CA ILE A 158 17.07 -8.56 -1.49
C ILE A 158 15.98 -9.11 -0.57
N LEU A 159 15.76 -10.42 -0.57
CA LEU A 159 14.74 -11.05 0.27
C LEU A 159 15.07 -10.93 1.77
N GLU A 160 16.34 -11.04 2.16
CA GLU A 160 16.77 -10.82 3.53
C GLU A 160 16.52 -9.37 3.96
N TRP A 161 16.82 -8.41 3.09
CA TRP A 161 16.50 -7.00 3.33
C TRP A 161 14.99 -6.77 3.43
N VAL A 162 14.19 -7.33 2.52
CA VAL A 162 12.72 -7.23 2.57
C VAL A 162 12.18 -7.83 3.87
N ALA A 163 12.66 -9.01 4.27
CA ALA A 163 12.23 -9.66 5.52
C ALA A 163 12.51 -8.81 6.77
N LYS A 164 13.56 -7.96 6.72
CA LYS A 164 14.00 -7.12 7.83
C LYS A 164 13.36 -5.73 7.84
N ASP A 165 13.26 -5.09 6.68
CA ASP A 165 12.95 -3.65 6.53
C ASP A 165 11.60 -3.38 5.83
N ALA A 166 10.96 -4.38 5.21
CA ALA A 166 9.64 -4.15 4.63
C ALA A 166 8.56 -4.02 5.72
N GLU A 167 7.57 -3.18 5.44
CA GLU A 167 6.48 -2.88 6.35
C GLU A 167 5.15 -3.09 5.63
N THR A 168 4.09 -3.29 6.42
CA THR A 168 2.75 -3.37 5.87
C THR A 168 2.33 -2.01 5.29
N ALA A 169 1.68 -2.02 4.14
CA ALA A 169 1.01 -0.84 3.58
C ALA A 169 -0.31 -0.50 4.31
N LEU A 170 -0.59 -1.15 5.44
CA LEU A 170 -1.78 -0.95 6.27
C LEU A 170 -3.10 -1.27 5.55
N HIS A 171 -3.07 -2.30 4.69
CA HIS A 171 -4.26 -2.80 3.97
C HIS A 171 -4.68 -4.23 4.37
N PRO A 172 -4.78 -4.61 5.66
CA PRO A 172 -5.35 -5.90 6.02
C PRO A 172 -6.84 -5.96 5.67
N CYS A 173 -7.28 -7.07 5.08
CA CYS A 173 -8.67 -7.27 4.65
C CYS A 173 -9.03 -8.78 4.63
N CYS A 174 -10.24 -9.12 4.20
CA CYS A 174 -10.72 -10.48 3.95
C CYS A 174 -10.89 -11.41 5.17
N THR A 175 -10.72 -10.94 6.40
CA THR A 175 -10.78 -11.82 7.60
C THR A 175 -12.18 -12.36 7.90
N ALA A 176 -13.24 -11.74 7.36
CA ALA A 176 -14.62 -12.19 7.41
C ALA A 176 -15.22 -12.20 6.00
N ARG A 177 -14.49 -12.80 5.04
CA ARG A 177 -14.77 -12.68 3.61
C ARG A 177 -16.21 -13.05 3.26
N MET A 178 -16.79 -12.27 2.35
CA MET A 178 -18.05 -12.63 1.71
C MET A 178 -17.86 -13.72 0.66
N GLY A 179 -18.90 -14.51 0.45
CA GLY A 179 -18.94 -15.55 -0.56
C GLY A 179 -20.06 -16.55 -0.34
N THR A 180 -20.20 -17.48 -1.29
CA THR A 180 -21.25 -18.50 -1.32
C THR A 180 -20.72 -19.90 -0.99
N ASP A 181 -19.42 -20.03 -0.72
CA ASP A 181 -18.80 -21.30 -0.34
C ASP A 181 -18.76 -21.47 1.20
N ALA A 182 -18.55 -22.70 1.65
CA ALA A 182 -18.61 -23.09 3.06
C ALA A 182 -17.57 -22.41 3.98
N LEU A 183 -16.54 -21.78 3.43
CA LEU A 183 -15.52 -21.04 4.18
C LEU A 183 -15.77 -19.52 4.20
N SER A 184 -16.90 -19.06 3.66
CA SER A 184 -17.30 -17.65 3.69
C SER A 184 -18.01 -17.30 4.99
N ALA A 185 -17.79 -16.11 5.52
CA ALA A 185 -18.44 -15.64 6.74
C ALA A 185 -19.71 -14.80 6.45
N VAL A 186 -19.76 -14.16 5.29
CA VAL A 186 -20.78 -13.17 4.93
C VAL A 186 -21.46 -13.55 3.62
N ASP A 187 -22.79 -13.42 3.55
CA ASP A 187 -23.55 -13.58 2.31
C ASP A 187 -23.36 -12.33 1.43
N PRO A 188 -22.85 -12.45 0.19
CA PRO A 188 -22.59 -11.29 -0.67
C PRO A 188 -23.85 -10.60 -1.21
N SER A 189 -25.02 -11.23 -1.09
CA SER A 189 -26.30 -10.69 -1.57
C SER A 189 -27.04 -9.86 -0.52
N THR A 190 -26.79 -10.12 0.77
CA THR A 190 -27.45 -9.42 1.89
C THR A 190 -26.47 -8.70 2.81
N MET A 191 -25.17 -9.01 2.72
CA MET A 191 -24.11 -8.63 3.67
C MET A 191 -24.30 -9.20 5.08
N GLU A 192 -25.21 -10.16 5.25
CA GLU A 192 -25.51 -10.81 6.53
C GLU A 192 -24.48 -11.90 6.84
N VAL A 193 -24.17 -12.08 8.12
CA VAL A 193 -23.29 -13.16 8.59
C VAL A 193 -24.05 -14.48 8.50
N HIS A 194 -23.44 -15.46 7.82
CA HIS A 194 -24.04 -16.78 7.62
C HIS A 194 -24.46 -17.42 8.95
N GLY A 195 -25.70 -17.91 9.03
CA GLY A 195 -26.23 -18.59 10.20
C GLY A 195 -26.66 -17.67 11.35
N THR A 196 -26.81 -16.38 11.08
CA THR A 196 -27.33 -15.39 12.04
C THR A 196 -28.49 -14.63 11.45
N ASP A 197 -29.30 -14.00 12.31
CA ASP A 197 -30.37 -13.09 11.91
C ASP A 197 -30.02 -11.67 12.38
N GLY A 198 -29.91 -10.72 11.45
CA GLY A 198 -29.71 -9.30 11.72
C GLY A 198 -28.30 -8.87 12.09
N LEU A 199 -27.27 -9.69 11.78
CA LEU A 199 -25.86 -9.34 11.98
C LEU A 199 -25.15 -9.19 10.63
N PHE A 200 -24.47 -8.06 10.41
CA PHE A 200 -23.89 -7.71 9.12
C PHE A 200 -22.42 -7.27 9.26
N VAL A 201 -21.66 -7.38 8.17
CA VAL A 201 -20.27 -6.88 8.08
C VAL A 201 -20.16 -5.95 6.88
N ALA A 202 -19.74 -4.71 7.12
CA ALA A 202 -19.66 -3.65 6.10
C ALA A 202 -18.30 -2.94 6.09
N ASP A 203 -17.21 -3.70 6.27
CA ASP A 203 -15.84 -3.19 6.25
C ASP A 203 -14.93 -4.05 5.34
N ALA A 204 -13.63 -3.73 5.29
CA ALA A 204 -12.66 -4.43 4.45
C ALA A 204 -12.51 -5.92 4.79
N SER A 205 -12.91 -6.37 5.98
CA SER A 205 -12.89 -7.80 6.32
C SER A 205 -13.84 -8.62 5.45
N ALA A 206 -14.90 -8.01 4.92
CA ALA A 206 -15.85 -8.66 4.02
C ALA A 206 -15.32 -8.84 2.59
N PHE A 207 -14.18 -8.24 2.22
CA PHE A 207 -13.62 -8.42 0.88
C PHE A 207 -13.37 -9.91 0.57
N PRO A 208 -13.71 -10.39 -0.63
CA PRO A 208 -13.43 -11.77 -1.03
C PRO A 208 -11.94 -11.98 -1.30
N ALA A 209 -11.25 -10.93 -1.74
CA ALA A 209 -9.81 -10.89 -2.01
C ALA A 209 -9.30 -9.44 -1.88
N LEU A 210 -7.99 -9.28 -1.70
CA LEU A 210 -7.36 -7.97 -1.70
C LEU A 210 -7.55 -7.28 -3.06
N THR A 211 -7.95 -6.02 -3.06
CA THR A 211 -8.10 -5.22 -4.29
C THR A 211 -6.74 -4.80 -4.86
N ASN A 212 -6.69 -4.53 -6.16
CA ASN A 212 -5.46 -4.15 -6.86
C ASN A 212 -5.09 -2.65 -6.72
N ALA A 213 -5.19 -2.10 -5.51
CA ALA A 213 -4.83 -0.73 -5.12
C ALA A 213 -5.07 -0.52 -3.61
N ASN A 214 -4.90 0.71 -3.12
CA ASN A 214 -5.28 1.12 -1.77
C ASN A 214 -6.77 0.83 -1.48
N ILE A 215 -7.03 0.31 -0.28
CA ILE A 215 -8.34 -0.27 0.05
C ILE A 215 -9.39 0.73 0.57
N TYR A 216 -9.05 2.02 0.71
CA TYR A 216 -9.98 3.02 1.24
C TYR A 216 -11.24 3.19 0.37
N ALA A 217 -11.05 3.48 -0.91
CA ALA A 217 -12.15 3.63 -1.86
C ALA A 217 -13.04 2.37 -1.99
N PRO A 218 -12.49 1.15 -2.17
CA PRO A 218 -13.34 -0.04 -2.21
C PRO A 218 -14.01 -0.34 -0.87
N THR A 219 -13.45 0.07 0.27
CA THR A 219 -14.11 -0.09 1.58
C THR A 219 -15.33 0.80 1.67
N MET A 220 -15.22 2.07 1.26
CA MET A 220 -16.38 2.97 1.18
C MET A 220 -17.43 2.43 0.22
N MET A 221 -17.03 1.98 -0.97
CA MET A 221 -17.96 1.42 -1.95
C MET A 221 -18.73 0.21 -1.39
N LEU A 222 -18.02 -0.71 -0.72
CA LEU A 222 -18.66 -1.86 -0.07
C LEU A 222 -19.63 -1.40 1.03
N ALA A 223 -19.24 -0.43 1.86
CA ALA A 223 -20.08 0.07 2.93
C ALA A 223 -21.37 0.75 2.41
N GLU A 224 -21.28 1.57 1.36
CA GLU A 224 -22.44 2.19 0.70
C GLU A 224 -23.38 1.12 0.13
N LYS A 225 -22.82 0.14 -0.59
CA LYS A 225 -23.61 -0.98 -1.13
C LYS A 225 -24.25 -1.81 -0.02
N ALA A 226 -23.53 -2.06 1.08
CA ALA A 226 -24.06 -2.79 2.22
C ALA A 226 -25.21 -2.02 2.88
N ALA A 227 -25.13 -0.69 2.97
CA ALA A 227 -26.20 0.13 3.52
C ALA A 227 -27.51 -0.02 2.73
N ASP A 228 -27.44 0.00 1.39
CA ASP A 228 -28.62 -0.24 0.53
C ASP A 228 -29.23 -1.63 0.80
N LEU A 229 -28.39 -2.68 0.79
CA LEU A 229 -28.86 -4.06 1.00
C LEU A 229 -29.49 -4.27 2.38
N ILE A 230 -28.87 -3.75 3.44
CA ILE A 230 -29.38 -3.85 4.81
C ILE A 230 -30.73 -3.14 4.97
N ARG A 231 -30.94 -2.04 4.24
CA ARG A 231 -32.20 -1.28 4.25
C ARG A 231 -33.28 -1.87 3.34
N GLY A 232 -32.92 -2.83 2.48
CA GLY A 232 -33.79 -3.36 1.43
C GLY A 232 -33.98 -2.39 0.26
N ASP A 233 -33.09 -1.42 0.11
CA ASP A 233 -33.05 -0.48 -1.01
C ASP A 233 -32.43 -1.19 -2.24
N THR A 234 -32.82 -0.76 -3.45
CA THR A 234 -32.23 -1.33 -4.69
C THR A 234 -30.91 -0.63 -5.00
N PRO A 235 -29.76 -1.34 -5.07
CA PRO A 235 -28.49 -0.71 -5.43
C PRO A 235 -28.54 -0.10 -6.83
N LEU A 236 -27.76 0.96 -7.04
CA LEU A 236 -27.61 1.57 -8.35
C LEU A 236 -27.14 0.56 -9.41
N PRO A 237 -27.59 0.69 -10.67
CA PRO A 237 -27.08 -0.15 -11.75
C PRO A 237 -25.58 0.09 -11.96
N PRO A 238 -24.81 -0.93 -12.39
CA PRO A 238 -23.40 -0.76 -12.70
C PRO A 238 -23.16 0.30 -13.77
N GLU A 239 -22.14 1.13 -13.57
CA GLU A 239 -21.70 2.08 -14.57
C GLU A 239 -20.67 1.44 -15.51
N SER A 240 -20.85 1.64 -16.82
CA SER A 240 -19.89 1.21 -17.84
C SER A 240 -18.85 2.32 -18.07
N VAL A 241 -17.71 2.22 -17.39
CA VAL A 241 -16.61 3.18 -17.52
C VAL A 241 -15.56 2.71 -18.53
N ILE A 242 -14.98 3.65 -19.28
CA ILE A 242 -13.80 3.37 -20.12
C ILE A 242 -12.61 3.17 -19.18
N PHE A 243 -11.91 2.05 -19.33
CA PHE A 243 -10.66 1.79 -18.61
C PHE A 243 -9.53 1.47 -19.58
N HIS A 244 -8.30 1.78 -19.18
CA HIS A 244 -7.12 1.50 -20.00
C HIS A 244 -6.71 0.03 -19.83
N GLN A 245 -6.58 -0.68 -20.95
CA GLN A 245 -5.93 -1.98 -21.01
C GLN A 245 -4.47 -1.79 -21.43
N ALA A 246 -3.56 -2.53 -20.81
CA ALA A 246 -2.17 -2.54 -21.24
C ALA A 246 -2.10 -3.03 -22.69
N LEU A 247 -1.43 -2.26 -23.55
CA LEU A 247 -1.19 -2.70 -24.92
C LEU A 247 -0.31 -3.97 -24.89
N PRO A 248 -0.55 -4.94 -25.77
CA PRO A 248 0.35 -6.09 -25.93
C PRO A 248 1.77 -5.57 -26.15
N THR A 249 2.73 -6.15 -25.43
CA THR A 249 4.15 -5.85 -25.68
C THR A 249 4.49 -6.32 -27.10
N PRO A 250 5.09 -5.47 -27.96
CA PRO A 250 5.47 -5.85 -29.32
C PRO A 250 6.53 -6.96 -29.34
#